data_AF-A0A518DSQ6-F1
#
_entry.id   AF-A0A518DSQ6-F1
#
_cell.length_a   1.000
_cell.length_b   1.000
_cell.length_c   1.000
_cell.angle_alpha   90.00
_cell.angle_beta   90.00
_cell.angle_gamma   90.00
#
_symmetry.space_group_name_H-M   'P 1'
#
loop_
_entity.id
_entity.type
_entity.pdbx_description
1 polymer ?
#
loop_
_entity_poly.entity_id
_entity_poly.type
_entity_poly.pdbx_seq_one_letter_code
_entity_poly.pdbx_strand_id
1 'polypeptide(L)'
;MYRELVEIASGLPEIEPFDPTDQDAIGEARALLERIYPVLEATRKIAFPKCAVPVEYRPDFFADHMEDNRRLRNLARALVFAADVAALQGEYSYVAQFGIALLDLANAVRRGGLVVDHLVANAILGCGVGCLRSVRTHFGEPVRRDLLAALGRQEEEREPLAGIAARDAKWEAESGYEEEGRKLSEEDWLDPDSDLPIEDQQALLQLVNDFGKQPESARLALHAEQERHALALPRLLAIDLAIRCWKDRHGQYPGALADLAPDVLPAVPLDPFTSAEFLYRPSDASFALYSPGPDQTDSGGNFGPWPAVSAGGYDLGLDAEDYRSAWRAVP
;
A
#
# COMPACT_ATOMS: atom_id res chain seq x y z
N MET A 1 17.23 -1.33 15.35
CA MET A 1 16.18 -2.12 14.68
C MET A 1 16.03 -1.71 13.23
N TYR A 2 15.81 -0.43 12.90
CA TYR A 2 15.74 0.00 11.48
C TYR A 2 17.00 -0.34 10.66
N ARG A 3 18.19 -0.02 11.16
CA ARG A 3 19.46 -0.38 10.49
C ARG A 3 19.65 -1.89 10.30
N GLU A 4 19.18 -2.70 11.25
CA GLU A 4 19.22 -4.17 11.15
C GLU A 4 18.26 -4.67 10.05
N LEU A 5 17.07 -4.07 9.94
CA LEU A 5 16.13 -4.37 8.88
C LEU A 5 16.71 -4.04 7.49
N VAL A 6 17.35 -2.88 7.35
CA VAL A 6 18.05 -2.50 6.10
C VAL A 6 19.18 -3.47 5.77
N GLU A 7 19.97 -3.88 6.76
CA GLU A 7 21.06 -4.84 6.58
C GLU A 7 20.54 -6.20 6.11
N ILE A 8 19.46 -6.71 6.74
CA ILE A 8 18.78 -7.93 6.30
C ILE A 8 18.30 -7.79 4.84
N ALA A 9 17.64 -6.68 4.50
CA ALA A 9 17.14 -6.41 3.16
C ALA A 9 18.27 -6.34 2.11
N SER A 10 19.48 -5.93 2.50
CA SER A 10 20.65 -5.85 1.62
C SER A 10 21.13 -7.22 1.11
N GLY A 11 20.74 -8.31 1.79
CA GLY A 11 21.03 -9.68 1.38
C GLY A 11 20.17 -10.18 0.21
N LEU A 12 19.22 -9.39 -0.27
CA LEU A 12 18.36 -9.77 -1.40
C LEU A 12 19.03 -9.48 -2.75
N PRO A 13 18.86 -10.36 -3.75
CA PRO A 13 19.04 -9.96 -5.14
C PRO A 13 17.96 -8.94 -5.53
N GLU A 14 18.16 -8.20 -6.62
CA GLU A 14 17.08 -7.39 -7.20
C GLU A 14 15.93 -8.32 -7.63
N ILE A 15 14.71 -8.03 -7.17
CA ILE A 15 13.52 -8.83 -7.43
C ILE A 15 12.70 -8.17 -8.52
N GLU A 16 12.60 -8.78 -9.69
CA GLU A 16 11.75 -8.28 -10.77
C GLU A 16 10.26 -8.54 -10.53
N PRO A 17 9.35 -7.78 -11.17
CA PRO A 17 7.92 -8.05 -11.07
C PRO A 17 7.65 -9.45 -11.61
N PHE A 18 6.92 -10.24 -10.82
CA PHE A 18 6.57 -11.60 -11.18
C PHE A 18 5.20 -11.62 -11.86
N ASP A 19 5.15 -12.17 -13.08
CA ASP A 19 3.90 -12.43 -13.77
C ASP A 19 3.46 -13.88 -13.46
N PRO A 20 2.42 -14.09 -12.63
CA PRO A 20 1.94 -15.43 -12.29
C PRO A 20 1.23 -16.13 -13.46
N THR A 21 1.12 -15.51 -14.63
CA THR A 21 0.59 -16.12 -15.86
C THR A 21 1.68 -16.65 -16.79
N ASP A 22 2.93 -16.23 -16.59
CA ASP A 22 4.10 -16.67 -17.37
C ASP A 22 4.64 -18.01 -16.84
N GLN A 23 4.61 -19.03 -17.70
CA GLN A 23 5.05 -20.40 -17.36
C GLN A 23 6.55 -20.50 -17.11
N ASP A 24 7.36 -19.71 -17.82
CA ASP A 24 8.81 -19.72 -17.63
C ASP A 24 9.15 -19.08 -16.29
N ALA A 25 8.50 -17.95 -15.97
CA ALA A 25 8.61 -17.30 -14.66
C ALA A 25 8.19 -18.25 -13.52
N ILE A 26 7.09 -18.98 -13.66
CA ILE A 26 6.66 -19.99 -12.67
C ILE A 26 7.72 -21.10 -12.51
N GLY A 27 8.32 -21.56 -13.61
CA GLY A 27 9.37 -22.58 -13.60
C GLY A 27 10.61 -22.18 -12.79
N GLU A 28 10.98 -20.90 -12.86
CA GLU A 28 12.13 -20.33 -12.14
C GLU A 28 11.81 -19.88 -10.71
N ALA A 29 10.53 -19.63 -10.41
CA ALA A 29 10.09 -19.01 -9.15
C ALA A 29 10.54 -19.79 -7.91
N ARG A 30 10.54 -21.13 -7.97
CA ARG A 30 10.97 -21.97 -6.83
C ARG A 30 12.43 -21.73 -6.45
N ALA A 31 13.32 -21.68 -7.45
CA ALA A 31 14.75 -21.49 -7.19
C ALA A 31 15.03 -20.09 -6.61
N LEU A 32 14.32 -19.07 -7.11
CA LEU A 32 14.40 -17.72 -6.55
C LEU A 32 13.86 -17.68 -5.12
N LEU A 33 12.71 -18.31 -4.85
CA LEU A 33 12.12 -18.37 -3.51
C LEU A 33 13.07 -19.03 -2.51
N GLU A 34 13.66 -20.19 -2.86
CA GLU A 34 14.64 -20.89 -2.02
C GLU A 34 15.86 -19.99 -1.69
N ARG A 35 16.29 -19.16 -2.66
CA ARG A 35 17.42 -18.23 -2.48
C ARG A 35 17.09 -17.08 -1.53
N ILE A 36 15.88 -16.52 -1.58
CA ILE A 36 15.49 -15.35 -0.77
C ILE A 36 14.91 -15.73 0.59
N TYR A 37 14.44 -16.98 0.77
CA TYR A 37 13.76 -17.43 1.97
C TYR A 37 14.52 -17.17 3.28
N PRO A 38 15.86 -17.33 3.37
CA PRO A 38 16.61 -16.98 4.58
C PRO A 38 16.46 -15.51 4.99
N VAL A 39 16.36 -14.59 4.02
CA VAL A 39 16.15 -13.16 4.29
C VAL A 39 14.73 -12.90 4.78
N LEU A 40 13.73 -13.58 4.21
CA LEU A 40 12.35 -13.48 4.65
C LEU A 40 12.19 -14.00 6.09
N GLU A 41 12.82 -15.13 6.42
CA GLU A 41 12.83 -15.68 7.79
C GLU A 41 13.58 -14.80 8.80
N ALA A 42 14.66 -14.13 8.38
CA ALA A 42 15.32 -13.13 9.21
C ALA A 42 14.42 -11.91 9.44
N THR A 43 13.74 -11.44 8.39
CA THR A 43 12.79 -10.31 8.45
C THR A 43 11.65 -10.58 9.43
N ARG A 44 11.12 -11.81 9.47
CA ARG A 44 10.05 -12.20 10.42
C ARG A 44 10.45 -12.10 11.89
N LYS A 45 11.74 -12.10 12.19
CA LYS A 45 12.27 -11.99 13.57
C LYS A 45 12.47 -10.54 14.00
N ILE A 46 12.35 -9.58 13.07
CA ILE A 46 12.45 -8.16 13.37
C ILE A 46 11.25 -7.71 14.20
N ALA A 47 11.53 -6.99 15.28
CA ALA A 47 10.51 -6.31 16.04
C ALA A 47 10.12 -5.00 15.33
N PHE A 48 9.28 -5.09 14.29
CA PHE A 48 8.79 -3.94 13.51
C PHE A 48 8.26 -2.76 14.35
N PRO A 49 7.55 -2.96 15.48
CA PRO A 49 7.10 -1.85 16.32
C PRO A 49 8.25 -0.99 16.90
N LYS A 50 9.48 -1.50 16.91
CA LYS A 50 10.69 -0.79 17.37
C LYS A 50 11.52 -0.18 16.22
N CYS A 51 11.10 -0.35 14.97
CA CYS A 51 11.77 0.26 13.82
C CYS A 51 11.28 1.70 13.64
N ALA A 52 12.21 2.63 13.46
CA ALA A 52 11.91 4.01 13.07
C ALA A 52 13.07 4.51 12.21
N VAL A 53 12.76 5.29 11.18
CA VAL A 53 13.74 5.94 10.31
C VAL A 53 14.61 6.86 11.17
N PRO A 54 15.94 6.66 11.16
CA PRO A 54 16.86 7.52 11.91
C PRO A 54 17.16 8.79 11.11
N VAL A 55 16.19 9.71 11.04
CA VAL A 55 16.36 10.98 10.31
C VAL A 55 17.49 11.80 10.95
N GLU A 56 18.47 12.17 10.12
CA GLU A 56 19.60 13.01 10.50
C GLU A 56 19.48 14.37 9.79
N TYR A 57 19.68 15.46 10.54
CA TYR A 57 19.58 16.83 10.03
C TYR A 57 20.92 17.26 9.43
N ARG A 58 21.22 16.75 8.23
CA ARG A 58 22.44 17.06 7.46
C ARG A 58 22.15 17.14 5.96
N PRO A 59 22.96 17.88 5.17
CA PRO A 59 22.65 18.14 3.76
C PRO A 59 22.67 16.88 2.89
N ASP A 60 23.50 15.90 3.23
CA ASP A 60 23.76 14.69 2.45
C ASP A 60 22.93 13.47 2.91
N PHE A 61 21.96 13.65 3.82
CA PHE A 61 21.12 12.57 4.34
C PHE A 61 20.51 11.68 3.25
N PHE A 62 20.00 12.29 2.18
CA PHE A 62 19.36 11.56 1.09
C PHE A 62 20.31 10.70 0.26
N ALA A 63 21.62 10.98 0.25
CA ALA A 63 22.59 10.14 -0.46
C ALA A 63 22.60 8.71 0.11
N ASP A 64 22.50 8.57 1.43
CA ASP A 64 22.44 7.28 2.11
C ASP A 64 21.00 6.76 2.18
N HIS A 65 20.04 7.64 2.51
CA HIS A 65 18.66 7.25 2.80
C HIS A 65 17.90 6.76 1.56
N MET A 66 18.25 7.24 0.36
CA MET A 66 17.66 6.71 -0.88
C MET A 66 18.05 5.24 -1.13
N GLU A 67 19.26 4.84 -0.75
CA GLU A 67 19.70 3.45 -0.83
C GLU A 67 18.99 2.56 0.20
N ASP A 68 18.77 3.07 1.42
CA ASP A 68 17.93 2.39 2.43
C ASP A 68 16.52 2.15 1.88
N ASN A 69 15.90 3.18 1.29
CA ASN A 69 14.58 3.08 0.68
C ASN A 69 14.55 2.10 -0.51
N ARG A 70 15.59 2.08 -1.35
CA ARG A 70 15.71 1.10 -2.44
C ARG A 70 15.72 -0.34 -1.90
N ARG A 71 16.51 -0.60 -0.85
CA ARG A 71 16.59 -1.93 -0.21
C ARG A 71 15.27 -2.36 0.40
N LEU A 72 14.58 -1.47 1.12
CA LEU A 72 13.30 -1.77 1.76
C LEU A 72 12.16 -1.97 0.75
N ARG A 73 12.18 -1.23 -0.36
CA ARG A 73 11.27 -1.48 -1.50
C ARG A 73 11.55 -2.84 -2.15
N ASN A 74 12.81 -3.22 -2.31
CA ASN A 74 13.17 -4.54 -2.82
C ASN A 74 12.74 -5.68 -1.86
N LEU A 75 12.83 -5.46 -0.54
CA LEU A 75 12.25 -6.38 0.45
C LEU A 75 10.73 -6.51 0.32
N ALA A 76 10.01 -5.41 0.09
CA ALA A 76 8.57 -5.47 -0.17
C ALA A 76 8.26 -6.26 -1.45
N ARG A 77 9.03 -6.07 -2.53
CA ARG A 77 8.91 -6.87 -3.77
C ARG A 77 9.17 -8.36 -3.50
N ALA A 78 10.18 -8.70 -2.69
CA ALA A 78 10.48 -10.07 -2.30
C ALA A 78 9.32 -10.73 -1.52
N LEU A 79 8.70 -9.99 -0.60
CA LEU A 79 7.53 -10.46 0.16
C LEU A 79 6.31 -10.67 -0.73
N VAL A 80 6.04 -9.76 -1.67
CA VAL A 80 4.97 -9.90 -2.67
C VAL A 80 5.22 -11.13 -3.55
N PHE A 81 6.43 -11.27 -4.09
CA PHE A 81 6.82 -12.44 -4.87
C PHE A 81 6.59 -13.75 -4.10
N ALA A 82 7.00 -13.83 -2.83
CA ALA A 82 6.77 -15.01 -2.00
C ALA A 82 5.27 -15.27 -1.74
N ALA A 83 4.48 -14.20 -1.58
CA ALA A 83 3.03 -14.30 -1.47
C ALA A 83 2.38 -14.82 -2.76
N ASP A 84 2.81 -14.36 -3.93
CA ASP A 84 2.29 -14.82 -5.22
C ASP A 84 2.63 -16.30 -5.46
N VAL A 85 3.86 -16.71 -5.17
CA VAL A 85 4.26 -18.13 -5.25
C VAL A 85 3.44 -18.99 -4.30
N ALA A 86 3.22 -18.54 -3.05
CA ALA A 86 2.37 -19.26 -2.11
C ALA A 86 0.91 -19.34 -2.58
N ALA A 87 0.38 -18.27 -3.17
CA ALA A 87 -0.97 -18.25 -3.73
C ALA A 87 -1.13 -19.25 -4.88
N LEU A 88 -0.16 -19.34 -5.79
CA LEU A 88 -0.12 -20.33 -6.87
C LEU A 88 -0.14 -21.79 -6.36
N GLN A 89 0.44 -22.02 -5.18
CA GLN A 89 0.48 -23.33 -4.54
C GLN A 89 -0.74 -23.62 -3.65
N GLY A 90 -1.69 -22.67 -3.53
CA GLY A 90 -2.85 -22.78 -2.65
C GLY A 90 -2.50 -22.65 -1.16
N GLU A 91 -1.31 -22.13 -0.85
CA GLU A 91 -0.79 -22.02 0.51
C GLU A 91 -1.19 -20.68 1.18
N TYR A 92 -2.50 -20.44 1.30
CA TYR A 92 -3.05 -19.15 1.73
C TYR A 92 -2.61 -18.70 3.14
N SER A 93 -2.26 -19.63 4.03
CA SER A 93 -1.69 -19.29 5.34
C SER A 93 -0.34 -18.57 5.23
N TYR A 94 0.48 -18.89 4.23
CA TYR A 94 1.73 -18.16 3.97
C TYR A 94 1.47 -16.81 3.31
N VAL A 95 0.49 -16.72 2.39
CA VAL A 95 0.05 -15.43 1.83
C VAL A 95 -0.33 -14.46 2.96
N ALA A 96 -1.11 -14.91 3.94
CA ALA A 96 -1.47 -14.11 5.10
C ALA A 96 -0.24 -13.67 5.92
N GLN A 97 0.74 -14.55 6.11
CA GLN A 97 1.97 -14.21 6.85
C GLN A 97 2.81 -13.15 6.13
N PHE A 98 3.00 -13.28 4.82
CA PHE A 98 3.73 -12.28 4.02
C PHE A 98 2.97 -10.96 3.92
N GLY A 99 1.65 -11.01 3.78
CA GLY A 99 0.79 -9.81 3.82
C GLY A 99 0.90 -9.07 5.16
N ILE A 100 0.85 -9.77 6.30
CA ILE A 100 1.07 -9.15 7.61
C ILE A 100 2.46 -8.52 7.72
N ALA A 101 3.50 -9.19 7.22
CA ALA A 101 4.85 -8.62 7.21
C ALA A 101 4.95 -7.34 6.37
N LEU A 102 4.21 -7.25 5.26
CA LEU A 102 4.09 -6.01 4.45
C LEU A 102 3.37 -4.88 5.22
N LEU A 103 2.28 -5.20 5.94
CA LEU A 103 1.58 -4.23 6.80
C LEU A 103 2.51 -3.67 7.88
N ASP A 104 3.26 -4.54 8.54
CA ASP A 104 4.20 -4.16 9.61
C ASP A 104 5.41 -3.37 9.04
N LEU A 105 5.93 -3.78 7.88
CA LEU A 105 7.00 -3.08 7.16
C LEU A 105 6.59 -1.66 6.76
N ALA A 106 5.35 -1.46 6.30
CA ALA A 106 4.84 -0.14 5.95
C ALA A 106 4.91 0.83 7.15
N ASN A 107 4.52 0.40 8.34
CA ASN A 107 4.65 1.23 9.54
C ASN A 107 6.11 1.45 9.95
N ALA A 108 6.97 0.45 9.83
CA ALA A 108 8.39 0.59 10.13
C ALA A 108 9.12 1.59 9.22
N VAL A 109 8.75 1.64 7.93
CA VAL A 109 9.27 2.61 6.96
C VAL A 109 8.70 4.00 7.24
N ARG A 110 7.42 4.11 7.64
CA ARG A 110 6.77 5.39 7.94
C ARG A 110 7.31 6.07 9.20
N ARG A 111 7.52 5.29 10.26
CA ARG A 111 7.73 5.81 11.62
C ARG A 111 9.01 6.62 11.73
N GLY A 112 8.91 7.85 12.23
CA GLY A 112 10.04 8.77 12.40
C GLY A 112 10.60 9.34 11.10
N GLY A 113 10.04 8.96 9.94
CA GLY A 113 10.53 9.35 8.62
C GLY A 113 10.05 10.71 8.13
N LEU A 114 10.45 11.02 6.91
CA LEU A 114 10.10 12.21 6.14
C LEU A 114 8.91 11.94 5.20
N VAL A 115 8.45 12.95 4.45
CA VAL A 115 7.32 12.78 3.52
C VAL A 115 7.63 11.70 2.47
N VAL A 116 8.88 11.58 2.02
CA VAL A 116 9.28 10.50 1.11
C VAL A 116 9.05 9.11 1.70
N ASP A 117 9.33 8.92 2.99
CA ASP A 117 9.15 7.64 3.67
C ASP A 117 7.68 7.30 3.86
N HIS A 118 6.86 8.31 4.12
CA HIS A 118 5.40 8.19 4.11
C HIS A 118 4.88 7.68 2.76
N LEU A 119 5.39 8.22 1.64
CA LEU A 119 5.01 7.78 0.29
C LEU A 119 5.45 6.34 0.01
N VAL A 120 6.69 5.98 0.38
CA VAL A 120 7.18 4.60 0.26
C VAL A 120 6.32 3.65 1.10
N ALA A 121 5.99 4.03 2.34
CA ALA A 121 5.14 3.25 3.22
C ALA A 121 3.73 3.04 2.65
N ASN A 122 3.11 4.05 2.04
CA ASN A 122 1.81 3.89 1.37
C ASN A 122 1.87 2.89 0.22
N ALA A 123 2.94 2.89 -0.57
CA ALA A 123 3.13 1.92 -1.64
C ALA A 123 3.27 0.48 -1.09
N ILE A 124 4.08 0.29 -0.04
CA ILE A 124 4.26 -1.01 0.61
C ILE A 124 2.94 -1.51 1.24
N LEU A 125 2.19 -0.61 1.88
CA LEU A 125 0.87 -0.92 2.43
C LEU A 125 -0.09 -1.38 1.34
N GLY A 126 -0.09 -0.68 0.19
CA GLY A 126 -0.87 -1.07 -0.99
C GLY A 126 -0.54 -2.49 -1.45
N CYS A 127 0.74 -2.85 -1.55
CA CYS A 127 1.18 -4.22 -1.86
C CYS A 127 0.66 -5.25 -0.83
N GLY A 128 0.76 -4.93 0.46
CA GLY A 128 0.25 -5.78 1.54
C GLY A 128 -1.26 -6.01 1.46
N VAL A 129 -2.03 -4.94 1.26
CA VAL A 129 -3.49 -5.06 1.07
C VAL A 129 -3.81 -5.81 -0.22
N GLY A 130 -3.09 -5.55 -1.31
CA GLY A 130 -3.24 -6.18 -2.63
C GLY A 130 -3.14 -7.71 -2.57
N CYS A 131 -2.07 -8.23 -1.95
CA CYS A 131 -1.88 -9.67 -1.82
C CYS A 131 -2.92 -10.34 -0.90
N LEU A 132 -3.37 -9.64 0.16
CA LEU A 132 -4.38 -10.16 1.08
C LEU A 132 -5.77 -10.15 0.45
N ARG A 133 -6.13 -9.06 -0.25
CA ARG A 133 -7.46 -8.94 -0.87
C ARG A 133 -7.64 -9.98 -1.96
N SER A 134 -6.63 -10.28 -2.77
CA SER A 134 -6.79 -11.13 -3.96
C SER A 134 -7.19 -12.56 -3.62
N VAL A 135 -6.80 -13.04 -2.43
CA VAL A 135 -7.13 -14.39 -1.93
C VAL A 135 -8.07 -14.38 -0.71
N ARG A 136 -8.68 -13.23 -0.37
CA ARG A 136 -9.45 -13.03 0.89
C ARG A 136 -10.57 -14.05 1.14
N THR A 137 -11.13 -14.60 0.06
CA THR A 137 -12.21 -15.61 0.10
C THR A 137 -11.71 -16.99 0.54
N HIS A 138 -10.40 -17.26 0.47
CA HIS A 138 -9.80 -18.54 0.81
C HIS A 138 -9.36 -18.65 2.27
N PHE A 139 -9.30 -17.55 3.01
CA PHE A 139 -8.89 -17.57 4.41
C PHE A 139 -9.96 -18.19 5.31
N GLY A 140 -9.58 -19.22 6.06
CA GLY A 140 -10.40 -19.77 7.14
C GLY A 140 -10.44 -18.87 8.39
N GLU A 141 -11.35 -19.14 9.32
CA GLU A 141 -11.58 -18.31 10.51
C GLU A 141 -10.31 -17.99 11.32
N PRO A 142 -9.40 -18.94 11.62
CA PRO A 142 -8.18 -18.61 12.37
C PRO A 142 -7.31 -17.56 11.68
N VAL A 143 -7.13 -17.69 10.36
CA VAL A 143 -6.34 -16.75 9.56
C VAL A 143 -7.02 -15.39 9.49
N ARG A 144 -8.36 -15.35 9.29
CA ARG A 144 -9.10 -14.09 9.27
C ARG A 144 -9.00 -13.34 10.60
N ARG A 145 -9.09 -14.04 11.74
CA ARG A 145 -8.90 -13.43 13.06
C ARG A 145 -7.51 -12.81 13.21
N ASP A 146 -6.47 -13.53 12.78
CA ASP A 146 -5.09 -13.04 12.88
C ASP A 146 -4.86 -11.82 11.95
N LEU A 147 -5.48 -11.81 10.77
CA LEU A 147 -5.49 -10.67 9.85
C LEU A 147 -6.25 -9.46 10.40
N LEU A 148 -7.42 -9.66 11.01
CA LEU A 148 -8.17 -8.58 11.66
C LEU A 148 -7.35 -7.92 12.78
N ALA A 149 -6.65 -8.73 13.59
CA ALA A 149 -5.74 -8.21 14.59
C ALA A 149 -4.56 -7.45 13.96
N ALA A 150 -4.00 -7.94 12.86
CA ALA A 150 -2.89 -7.27 12.17
C ALA A 150 -3.32 -5.94 11.53
N LEU A 151 -4.48 -5.87 10.87
CA LEU A 151 -5.02 -4.65 10.27
C LEU A 151 -5.32 -3.60 11.34
N GLY A 152 -5.91 -4.00 12.48
CA GLY A 152 -6.12 -3.12 13.62
C GLY A 152 -4.82 -2.55 14.18
N ARG A 153 -3.80 -3.39 14.40
CA ARG A 153 -2.46 -2.94 14.82
C ARG A 153 -1.80 -2.03 13.80
N GLN A 154 -1.94 -2.33 12.50
CA GLN A 154 -1.36 -1.52 11.43
C GLN A 154 -1.91 -0.09 11.51
N GLU A 155 -3.21 0.07 11.71
CA GLU A 155 -3.83 1.38 11.86
C GLU A 155 -3.44 2.08 13.17
N GLU A 156 -3.43 1.35 14.29
CA GLU A 156 -3.06 1.91 15.62
C GLU A 156 -1.60 2.41 15.67
N GLU A 157 -0.67 1.67 15.07
CA GLU A 157 0.76 2.01 15.06
C GLU A 157 1.13 3.06 13.98
N ARG A 158 0.17 3.49 13.14
CA ARG A 158 0.41 4.43 12.04
C ARG A 158 0.71 5.82 12.58
N GLU A 159 1.87 6.35 12.20
CA GLU A 159 2.18 7.75 12.48
C GLU A 159 1.35 8.70 11.59
N PRO A 160 0.66 9.71 12.15
CA PRO A 160 -0.15 10.64 11.37
C PRO A 160 0.70 11.51 10.43
N LEU A 161 0.20 11.71 9.19
CA LEU A 161 0.84 12.56 8.17
C LEU A 161 1.19 13.97 8.68
N ALA A 162 0.35 14.58 9.52
CA ALA A 162 0.61 15.92 10.05
C ALA A 162 1.92 16.00 10.86
N GLY A 163 2.23 14.96 11.64
CA GLY A 163 3.49 14.89 12.38
C GLY A 163 4.70 14.71 11.47
N ILE A 164 4.54 13.90 10.42
CA ILE A 164 5.56 13.66 9.39
C ILE A 164 5.84 14.95 8.60
N ALA A 165 4.80 15.63 8.11
CA ALA A 165 4.92 16.88 7.36
C ALA A 165 5.58 17.99 8.21
N ALA A 166 5.25 18.09 9.50
CA ALA A 166 5.91 19.04 10.40
C ALA A 166 7.41 18.71 10.60
N ARG A 167 7.76 17.42 10.68
CA ARG A 167 9.16 16.98 10.75
C ARG A 167 9.91 17.29 9.46
N ASP A 168 9.27 17.06 8.32
CA ASP A 168 9.79 17.28 6.97
C ASP A 168 10.13 18.76 6.74
N ALA A 169 9.18 19.67 7.00
CA ALA A 169 9.43 21.11 6.91
C ALA A 169 10.54 21.58 7.87
N LYS A 170 10.62 21.00 9.07
CA LYS A 170 11.71 21.28 10.00
C LYS A 170 13.05 20.78 9.46
N TRP A 171 13.07 19.58 8.86
CA TRP A 171 14.26 19.00 8.27
C TRP A 171 14.77 19.85 7.10
N GLU A 172 13.89 20.30 6.21
CA GLU A 172 14.25 21.23 5.12
C GLU A 172 14.85 22.54 5.66
N ALA A 173 14.30 23.10 6.74
CA ALA A 173 14.78 24.36 7.31
C ALA A 173 16.13 24.25 8.05
N GLU A 174 16.46 23.08 8.62
CA GLU A 174 17.59 22.90 9.54
C GLU A 174 18.71 22.01 8.99
N SER A 175 18.46 21.19 7.97
CA SER A 175 19.45 20.24 7.44
C SER A 175 20.61 20.90 6.70
N GLY A 176 20.42 22.14 6.24
CA GLY A 176 21.33 22.78 5.29
C GLY A 176 21.29 22.13 3.91
N TYR A 177 20.25 21.35 3.61
CA TYR A 177 19.96 20.87 2.27
C TYR A 177 19.70 22.07 1.37
N GLU A 178 20.69 22.40 0.55
CA GLU A 178 20.44 23.17 -0.65
C GLU A 178 19.92 22.19 -1.68
N GLU A 179 18.88 22.58 -2.41
CA GLU A 179 18.38 21.82 -3.55
C GLU A 179 19.47 21.87 -4.65
N GLU A 180 20.54 21.08 -4.46
CA GLU A 180 21.72 21.06 -5.32
C GLU A 180 21.31 20.49 -6.67
N GLY A 181 20.96 21.38 -7.59
CA GLY A 181 21.89 21.63 -8.69
C GLY A 181 22.00 20.58 -9.78
N ARG A 182 21.12 19.58 -9.87
CA ARG A 182 20.68 19.09 -11.19
C ARG A 182 19.31 19.66 -11.47
N LYS A 183 19.29 20.84 -12.11
CA LYS A 183 18.20 21.13 -13.04
C LYS A 183 18.31 20.08 -14.13
N LEU A 184 17.66 18.94 -13.91
CA LEU A 184 17.50 17.92 -14.93
C LEU A 184 16.90 18.64 -16.14
N SER A 185 17.65 18.66 -17.23
CA SER A 185 17.19 19.19 -18.50
C SER A 185 16.04 18.33 -19.01
N GLU A 186 15.22 18.84 -19.93
CA GLU A 186 14.20 18.00 -20.58
C GLU A 186 14.83 16.73 -21.16
N GLU A 187 16.04 16.82 -21.70
CA GLU A 187 16.79 15.69 -22.25
C GLU A 187 17.18 14.63 -21.21
N ASP A 188 17.39 15.01 -19.93
CA ASP A 188 17.72 14.05 -18.86
C ASP A 188 16.53 13.17 -18.47
N TRP A 189 15.33 13.59 -18.83
CA TRP A 189 14.08 12.93 -18.47
C TRP A 189 13.40 12.19 -19.61
N LEU A 190 13.77 12.50 -20.86
CA LEU A 190 13.28 11.79 -22.02
C LEU A 190 13.96 10.42 -22.08
N ASP A 191 13.14 9.37 -22.06
CA ASP A 191 13.60 8.00 -22.22
C ASP A 191 13.43 7.60 -23.70
N PRO A 192 14.52 7.47 -24.47
CA PRO A 192 14.46 7.11 -25.88
C PRO A 192 13.98 5.66 -26.09
N ASP A 193 14.04 4.82 -25.06
CA ASP A 193 13.58 3.44 -25.10
C ASP A 193 12.14 3.28 -24.57
N SER A 194 11.48 4.40 -24.20
CA SER A 194 10.09 4.39 -23.75
C SER A 194 9.12 4.18 -24.92
N ASP A 195 8.09 3.37 -24.70
CA ASP A 195 6.97 3.18 -25.64
C ASP A 195 6.08 4.44 -25.77
N LEU A 196 6.28 5.47 -24.94
CA LEU A 196 5.51 6.72 -24.98
C LEU A 196 6.06 7.68 -26.04
N PRO A 197 5.21 8.29 -26.89
CA PRO A 197 5.63 9.37 -27.78
C PRO A 197 6.35 10.50 -27.03
N ILE A 198 7.36 11.09 -27.66
CA ILE A 198 8.16 12.19 -27.05
C ILE A 198 7.24 13.34 -26.58
N GLU A 199 6.20 13.67 -27.34
CA GLU A 199 5.22 14.71 -26.97
C GLU A 199 4.51 14.40 -25.65
N ASP A 200 4.15 13.13 -25.42
CA ASP A 200 3.52 12.67 -24.18
C ASP A 200 4.51 12.63 -23.01
N GLN A 201 5.76 12.24 -23.26
CA GLN A 201 6.84 12.33 -22.27
C GLN A 201 7.08 13.79 -21.84
N GLN A 202 7.11 14.72 -22.80
CA GLN A 202 7.22 16.16 -22.54
C GLN A 202 6.01 16.69 -21.74
N ALA A 203 4.79 16.26 -22.09
CA ALA A 203 3.60 16.63 -21.35
C ALA A 203 3.64 16.13 -19.90
N LEU A 204 4.11 14.90 -19.67
CA LEU A 204 4.31 14.35 -18.32
C LEU A 204 5.35 15.16 -17.53
N LEU A 205 6.44 15.57 -18.17
CA LEU A 205 7.46 16.40 -17.53
C LEU A 205 6.96 17.77 -17.16
N GLN A 206 6.17 18.39 -18.05
CA GLN A 206 5.53 19.66 -17.76
C GLN A 206 4.59 19.53 -16.56
N LEU A 207 3.82 18.44 -16.47
CA LEU A 207 2.95 18.15 -15.34
C LEU A 207 3.73 18.01 -14.02
N VAL A 208 4.84 17.27 -14.01
CA VAL A 208 5.72 17.12 -12.83
C VAL A 208 6.31 18.46 -12.40
N ASN A 209 6.79 19.25 -13.37
CA ASN A 209 7.35 20.58 -13.10
C ASN A 209 6.29 21.55 -12.54
N ASP A 210 5.09 21.55 -13.09
CA ASP A 210 4.00 22.39 -12.62
C ASP A 210 3.49 21.95 -11.25
N PHE A 211 3.52 20.64 -10.96
CA PHE A 211 3.25 20.11 -9.62
C PHE A 211 4.28 20.61 -8.59
N GLY A 212 5.57 20.60 -8.92
CA GLY A 212 6.63 21.10 -8.03
C GLY A 212 6.50 22.59 -7.70
N LYS A 213 5.89 23.38 -8.60
CA LYS A 213 5.63 24.82 -8.40
C LYS A 213 4.36 25.12 -7.60
N GLN A 214 3.54 24.13 -7.30
CA GLN A 214 2.32 24.34 -6.53
C GLN A 214 2.64 24.82 -5.11
N PRO A 215 1.77 25.65 -4.50
CA PRO A 215 1.89 26.00 -3.09
C PRO A 215 2.01 24.76 -2.21
N GLU A 216 2.76 24.85 -1.12
CA GLU A 216 2.94 23.75 -0.16
C GLU A 216 1.60 23.15 0.30
N SER A 217 0.60 23.99 0.55
CA SER A 217 -0.75 23.55 0.91
C SER A 217 -1.41 22.65 -0.13
N ALA A 218 -1.19 22.90 -1.41
CA ALA A 218 -1.71 22.07 -2.50
C ALA A 218 -0.95 20.73 -2.61
N ARG A 219 0.38 20.74 -2.42
CA ARG A 219 1.18 19.51 -2.35
C ARG A 219 0.78 18.64 -1.15
N LEU A 220 0.57 19.26 0.01
CA LEU A 220 0.07 18.58 1.23
C LEU A 220 -1.35 18.03 1.06
N ALA A 221 -2.22 18.71 0.31
CA ALA A 221 -3.57 18.22 0.03
C ALA A 221 -3.57 16.89 -0.75
N LEU A 222 -2.64 16.72 -1.70
CA LEU A 222 -2.45 15.46 -2.41
C LEU A 222 -2.05 14.33 -1.44
N HIS A 223 -1.10 14.59 -0.56
CA HIS A 223 -0.68 13.62 0.44
C HIS A 223 -1.81 13.26 1.41
N ALA A 224 -2.66 14.23 1.78
CA ALA A 224 -3.83 13.98 2.60
C ALA A 224 -4.88 13.10 1.90
N GLU A 225 -5.05 13.24 0.58
CA GLU A 225 -5.91 12.33 -0.20
C GLU A 225 -5.31 10.92 -0.28
N GLN A 226 -4.01 10.81 -0.57
CA GLN A 226 -3.29 9.53 -0.54
C GLN A 226 -3.40 8.85 0.82
N GLU A 227 -3.34 9.61 1.93
CA GLU A 227 -3.55 9.11 3.28
C GLU A 227 -4.95 8.54 3.46
N ARG A 228 -6.00 9.23 3.00
CA ARG A 228 -7.37 8.72 3.04
C ARG A 228 -7.51 7.42 2.24
N HIS A 229 -6.97 7.37 1.02
CA HIS A 229 -6.97 6.15 0.21
C HIS A 229 -6.24 5.00 0.90
N ALA A 230 -5.05 5.27 1.47
CA ALA A 230 -4.23 4.31 2.20
C ALA A 230 -4.82 3.87 3.56
N LEU A 231 -5.85 4.55 4.07
CA LEU A 231 -6.64 4.12 5.23
C LEU A 231 -7.91 3.36 4.79
N ALA A 232 -8.53 3.77 3.68
CA ALA A 232 -9.78 3.19 3.20
C ALA A 232 -9.62 1.71 2.83
N LEU A 233 -8.56 1.35 2.10
CA LEU A 233 -8.38 -0.02 1.62
C LEU A 233 -8.16 -1.05 2.76
N PRO A 234 -7.26 -0.85 3.74
CA PRO A 234 -7.15 -1.75 4.90
C PRO A 234 -8.46 -1.87 5.69
N ARG A 235 -9.19 -0.76 5.87
CA ARG A 235 -10.49 -0.76 6.58
C ARG A 235 -11.57 -1.54 5.82
N LEU A 236 -11.65 -1.37 4.50
CA LEU A 236 -12.51 -2.17 3.63
C LEU A 236 -12.17 -3.66 3.71
N LEU A 237 -10.88 -4.01 3.68
CA LEU A 237 -10.43 -5.39 3.86
C LEU A 237 -10.83 -5.94 5.24
N ALA A 238 -10.64 -5.17 6.32
CA ALA A 238 -11.03 -5.59 7.66
C ALA A 238 -12.54 -5.85 7.76
N ILE A 239 -13.37 -4.97 7.21
CA ILE A 239 -14.83 -5.15 7.20
C ILE A 239 -15.23 -6.36 6.33
N ASP A 240 -14.65 -6.56 5.15
CA ASP A 240 -14.91 -7.73 4.30
C ASP A 240 -14.59 -9.05 5.04
N LEU A 241 -13.43 -9.13 5.69
CA LEU A 241 -13.03 -10.30 6.48
C LEU A 241 -13.96 -10.52 7.68
N ALA A 242 -14.39 -9.44 8.35
CA ALA A 242 -15.33 -9.50 9.46
C ALA A 242 -16.72 -9.99 9.03
N ILE A 243 -17.23 -9.51 7.89
CA ILE A 243 -18.49 -9.98 7.29
C ILE A 243 -18.43 -11.49 7.01
N ARG A 244 -17.28 -12.00 6.53
CA ARG A 244 -17.09 -13.44 6.29
C ARG A 244 -17.05 -14.24 7.59
N CYS A 245 -16.36 -13.75 8.62
CA CYS A 245 -16.41 -14.36 9.95
C CYS A 245 -17.84 -14.42 10.49
N TRP A 246 -18.60 -13.34 10.35
CA TRP A 246 -20.01 -13.29 10.75
C TRP A 246 -20.85 -14.34 10.01
N LYS A 247 -20.73 -14.41 8.68
CA LYS A 247 -21.46 -15.37 7.84
C LYS A 247 -21.16 -16.81 8.22
N ASP A 248 -19.90 -17.13 8.50
CA ASP A 248 -19.52 -18.50 8.90
C ASP A 248 -20.13 -18.89 10.26
N ARG A 249 -20.29 -17.93 11.18
CA ARG A 249 -20.90 -18.17 12.51
C ARG A 249 -22.42 -18.22 12.49
N HIS A 250 -23.07 -17.39 11.66
CA HIS A 250 -24.52 -17.18 11.70
C HIS A 250 -25.27 -17.80 10.50
N GLY A 251 -24.55 -18.26 9.47
CA GLY A 251 -25.11 -18.81 8.24
C GLY A 251 -25.62 -17.77 7.23
N GLN A 252 -25.64 -16.48 7.59
CA GLN A 252 -26.10 -15.36 6.75
C GLN A 252 -25.21 -14.13 6.95
N TYR A 253 -25.16 -13.23 5.96
CA TYR A 253 -24.48 -11.94 6.10
C TYR A 253 -25.16 -11.06 7.18
N PRO A 254 -24.41 -10.13 7.82
CA PRO A 254 -25.00 -9.21 8.80
C PRO A 254 -26.04 -8.30 8.13
N GLY A 255 -27.05 -7.87 8.90
CA GLY A 255 -28.08 -6.96 8.38
C GLY A 255 -27.55 -5.53 8.21
N ALA A 256 -26.63 -5.13 9.10
CA ALA A 256 -25.92 -3.87 9.05
C ALA A 256 -24.46 -4.06 9.48
N LEU A 257 -23.57 -3.13 9.10
CA LEU A 257 -22.16 -3.20 9.53
C LEU A 257 -22.02 -3.13 11.06
N ALA A 258 -22.90 -2.37 11.74
CA ALA A 258 -22.93 -2.26 13.19
C ALA A 258 -23.06 -3.62 13.92
N ASP A 259 -23.65 -4.64 13.28
CA ASP A 259 -23.80 -5.98 13.85
C ASP A 259 -22.43 -6.66 14.07
N LEU A 260 -21.39 -6.25 13.33
CA LEU A 260 -20.04 -6.82 13.44
C LEU A 260 -19.36 -6.51 14.79
N ALA A 261 -19.85 -5.50 15.51
CA ALA A 261 -19.29 -5.08 16.79
C ALA A 261 -20.21 -5.45 17.97
N PRO A 262 -19.64 -5.80 19.15
CA PRO A 262 -18.21 -5.94 19.44
C PRO A 262 -17.65 -7.35 19.17
N ASP A 263 -18.44 -8.29 18.65
CA ASP A 263 -18.08 -9.73 18.61
C ASP A 263 -17.00 -10.08 17.57
N VAL A 264 -17.07 -9.50 16.37
CA VAL A 264 -16.09 -9.77 15.30
C VAL A 264 -15.04 -8.66 15.22
N LEU A 265 -15.48 -7.40 15.35
CA LEU A 265 -14.63 -6.22 15.41
C LEU A 265 -14.84 -5.48 16.74
N PRO A 266 -13.81 -4.86 17.31
CA PRO A 266 -13.99 -4.02 18.51
C PRO A 266 -14.90 -2.81 18.24
N ALA A 267 -14.79 -2.23 17.04
CA ALA A 267 -15.67 -1.20 16.49
C ALA A 267 -15.61 -1.28 14.96
N VAL A 268 -16.66 -0.83 14.28
CA VAL A 268 -16.67 -0.71 12.82
C VAL A 268 -15.86 0.54 12.43
N PRO A 269 -14.80 0.42 11.63
CA PRO A 269 -14.02 1.59 11.22
C PRO A 269 -14.83 2.46 10.26
N LEU A 270 -14.70 3.78 10.41
CA LEU A 270 -15.37 4.76 9.54
C LEU A 270 -14.60 4.92 8.22
N ASP A 271 -15.31 5.33 7.19
CA ASP A 271 -14.73 5.71 5.90
C ASP A 271 -13.93 7.03 6.06
N PRO A 272 -12.63 7.04 5.73
CA PRO A 272 -11.80 8.24 5.86
C PRO A 272 -12.16 9.37 4.87
N PHE A 273 -12.95 9.13 3.82
CA PHE A 273 -13.40 10.17 2.89
C PHE A 273 -14.64 10.92 3.39
N THR A 274 -15.58 10.19 4.00
CA THR A 274 -16.87 10.74 4.43
C THR A 274 -16.97 10.96 5.94
N SER A 275 -16.08 10.35 6.72
CA SER A 275 -16.19 10.25 8.18
C SER A 275 -17.50 9.59 8.66
N ALA A 276 -18.12 8.78 7.81
CA ALA A 276 -19.33 8.01 8.07
C ALA A 276 -19.07 6.50 7.90
N GLU A 277 -20.08 5.66 8.09
CA GLU A 277 -19.95 4.23 7.78
C GLU A 277 -19.70 4.01 6.27
N PHE A 278 -18.93 2.98 5.93
CA PHE A 278 -18.83 2.52 4.55
C PHE A 278 -20.19 2.08 4.02
N LEU A 279 -20.41 2.25 2.71
CA LEU A 279 -21.64 1.83 2.07
C LEU A 279 -21.66 0.30 1.97
N TYR A 280 -22.69 -0.31 2.54
CA TYR A 280 -22.87 -1.75 2.60
C TYR A 280 -24.24 -2.16 2.06
N ARG A 281 -24.26 -3.12 1.14
CA ARG A 281 -25.48 -3.62 0.51
C ARG A 281 -25.44 -5.15 0.47
N PRO A 282 -26.00 -5.86 1.47
CA PRO A 282 -26.06 -7.32 1.47
C PRO A 282 -27.08 -7.87 0.47
N SER A 283 -26.84 -9.09 0.01
CA SER A 283 -27.77 -9.94 -0.72
C SER A 283 -27.65 -11.38 -0.21
N ASP A 284 -28.49 -12.30 -0.70
CA ASP A 284 -28.47 -13.70 -0.25
C ASP A 284 -27.13 -14.41 -0.53
N ALA A 285 -26.48 -14.10 -1.66
CA ALA A 285 -25.27 -14.78 -2.12
C ALA A 285 -23.98 -13.95 -1.94
N SER A 286 -24.08 -12.63 -1.99
CA SER A 286 -22.94 -11.70 -1.97
C SER A 286 -23.27 -10.40 -1.22
N PHE A 287 -22.34 -9.46 -1.20
CA PHE A 287 -22.57 -8.11 -0.73
C PHE A 287 -21.71 -7.12 -1.53
N ALA A 288 -22.15 -5.87 -1.60
CA ALA A 288 -21.30 -4.75 -1.99
C ALA A 288 -20.82 -4.02 -0.72
N LEU A 289 -19.55 -3.63 -0.71
CA LEU A 289 -18.92 -2.85 0.35
C LEU A 289 -17.94 -1.87 -0.29
N TYR A 290 -18.14 -0.57 -0.08
CA TYR A 290 -17.35 0.46 -0.76
C TYR A 290 -17.43 1.83 -0.08
N SER A 291 -16.57 2.75 -0.53
CA SER A 291 -16.63 4.19 -0.20
C SER A 291 -16.97 4.98 -1.47
N PRO A 292 -17.71 6.10 -1.39
CA PRO A 292 -17.88 6.99 -2.53
C PRO A 292 -16.57 7.70 -2.95
N GLY A 293 -15.50 7.58 -2.18
CA GLY A 293 -14.21 8.18 -2.52
C GLY A 293 -14.18 9.71 -2.36
N PRO A 294 -13.22 10.39 -3.01
CA PRO A 294 -12.96 11.82 -2.80
C PRO A 294 -14.14 12.75 -3.16
N ASP A 295 -14.96 12.38 -4.14
CA ASP A 295 -16.10 13.20 -4.57
C ASP A 295 -17.32 13.09 -3.64
N GLN A 296 -17.28 12.13 -2.71
CA GLN A 296 -18.32 11.83 -1.72
C GLN A 296 -19.71 11.57 -2.32
N THR A 297 -19.77 11.19 -3.59
CA THR A 297 -21.01 10.91 -4.31
C THR A 297 -21.15 9.40 -4.53
N ASP A 298 -22.15 8.78 -3.89
CA ASP A 298 -22.46 7.36 -4.11
C ASP A 298 -22.82 7.11 -5.58
N SER A 299 -21.91 6.46 -6.30
CA SER A 299 -22.06 6.12 -7.71
C SER A 299 -22.77 4.77 -7.90
N GLY A 300 -23.44 4.27 -6.85
CA GLY A 300 -24.30 3.11 -6.90
C GLY A 300 -23.57 1.77 -6.88
N GLY A 301 -22.28 1.74 -6.53
CA GLY A 301 -21.39 0.58 -6.68
C GLY A 301 -20.76 0.51 -8.07
N ASN A 302 -20.66 1.64 -8.79
CA ASN A 302 -19.95 1.71 -10.05
C ASN A 302 -18.45 1.79 -9.79
N PHE A 303 -17.77 0.64 -9.78
CA PHE A 303 -16.35 0.56 -9.42
C PHE A 303 -15.42 0.84 -10.59
N GLY A 304 -14.28 1.44 -10.29
CA GLY A 304 -13.23 1.73 -11.27
C GLY A 304 -11.85 1.76 -10.63
N PRO A 305 -10.79 1.94 -11.43
CA PRO A 305 -9.45 2.10 -10.90
C PRO A 305 -9.34 3.41 -10.12
N TRP A 306 -8.39 3.48 -9.18
CA TRP A 306 -8.18 4.68 -8.36
C TRP A 306 -8.16 6.01 -9.15
N PRO A 307 -7.50 6.13 -10.33
CA PRO A 307 -7.56 7.37 -11.11
C PRO A 307 -8.99 7.78 -11.50
N ALA A 308 -9.87 6.84 -11.82
CA ALA A 308 -11.26 7.12 -12.15
C ALA A 308 -12.08 7.49 -10.91
N VAL A 309 -11.84 6.81 -9.78
CA VAL A 309 -12.45 7.16 -8.47
C VAL A 309 -12.02 8.57 -8.03
N SER A 310 -10.73 8.90 -8.14
CA SER A 310 -10.20 10.22 -7.78
C SER A 310 -10.71 11.34 -8.70
N ALA A 311 -10.95 11.04 -9.98
CA ALA A 311 -11.57 11.97 -10.93
C ALA A 311 -13.08 12.17 -10.71
N GLY A 312 -13.72 11.31 -9.93
CA GLY A 312 -15.16 11.33 -9.64
C GLY A 312 -16.01 10.48 -10.60
N GLY A 313 -17.17 10.03 -10.10
CA GLY A 313 -18.13 9.20 -10.85
C GLY A 313 -17.92 7.68 -10.74
N TYR A 314 -17.00 7.25 -9.87
CA TYR A 314 -16.80 5.85 -9.51
C TYR A 314 -16.61 5.71 -8.00
N ASP A 315 -17.09 4.60 -7.46
CA ASP A 315 -16.92 4.25 -6.05
C ASP A 315 -15.61 3.47 -5.81
N LEU A 316 -15.01 3.69 -4.64
CA LEU A 316 -13.85 2.94 -4.17
C LEU A 316 -14.27 1.59 -3.59
N GLY A 317 -14.14 0.53 -4.40
CA GLY A 317 -14.20 -0.85 -3.95
C GLY A 317 -12.84 -1.41 -3.54
N LEU A 318 -12.85 -2.52 -2.79
CA LEU A 318 -11.61 -3.22 -2.39
C LEU A 318 -10.79 -3.72 -3.60
N ASP A 319 -11.45 -4.04 -4.71
CA ASP A 319 -10.82 -4.55 -5.94
C ASP A 319 -10.48 -3.43 -6.96
N ALA A 320 -10.40 -2.18 -6.53
CA ALA A 320 -10.12 -1.03 -7.40
C ALA A 320 -8.91 -1.24 -8.34
N GLU A 321 -7.86 -1.92 -7.86
CA GLU A 321 -6.67 -2.19 -8.66
C GLU A 321 -6.91 -3.13 -9.85
N ASP A 322 -7.87 -4.05 -9.76
CA ASP A 322 -8.14 -5.04 -10.81
C ASP A 322 -8.79 -4.41 -12.05
N TYR A 323 -9.41 -3.23 -11.90
CA TYR A 323 -9.98 -2.47 -13.00
C TYR A 323 -8.93 -1.72 -13.83
N ARG A 324 -7.65 -1.68 -13.41
CA ARG A 324 -6.59 -0.94 -14.13
C ARG A 324 -6.29 -1.50 -15.52
N SER A 325 -6.30 -2.83 -15.67
CA SER A 325 -6.07 -3.49 -16.95
C SER A 325 -7.19 -3.21 -17.95
N ALA A 326 -8.44 -3.18 -17.47
CA ALA A 326 -9.60 -2.80 -18.27
C ALA A 326 -9.60 -1.31 -18.68
N TRP A 327 -9.10 -0.42 -17.81
CA TRP A 327 -9.01 1.02 -18.09
C TRP A 327 -7.98 1.36 -19.17
N ARG A 328 -6.83 0.69 -19.19
CA ARG A 328 -5.81 0.87 -20.24
C ARG A 328 -6.29 0.44 -21.64
N ALA A 329 -7.41 -0.29 -21.72
CA ALA A 329 -8.03 -0.70 -22.97
C ALA A 329 -9.11 0.28 -23.48
N VAL A 330 -9.36 1.37 -22.75
CA VAL A 330 -10.22 2.46 -23.23
C VAL A 330 -9.39 3.36 -24.15
N PRO A 331 -9.78 3.52 -25.43
CA PRO A 331 -8.99 4.20 -26.46
C PRO A 331 -8.83 5.70 -26.24
#